data_AF-A0A1V5RJY3-F1
#
_entry.id   AF-A0A1V5RJY3-F1
#
_cell.length_a   1.000
_cell.length_b   1.000
_cell.length_c   1.000
_cell.angle_alpha   90.00
_cell.angle_beta   90.00
_cell.angle_gamma   90.00
#
_symmetry.space_group_name_H-M   'P 1'
#
loop_
_entity.id
_entity.type
_entity.pdbx_description
1 polymer ?
#
loop_
_entity_poly.entity_id
_entity_poly.type
_entity_poly.pdbx_seq_one_letter_code
_entity_poly.pdbx_strand_id
1 'polypeptide(L)'
;MKKNCCSVHFLICNNYAKKIFVFRRYLGVSFPFSVQGTHNACQLCKNCSIDDRDSYRYINDMKKPTILNRRFKETIYRRFAIKIIILNVFVFLVTDYLWPKGFYYLAMIPSFVRHGYLYQLFSYMFVHGSLNHLIFNMLSLLIFGTMVEKRIGSKEFLLFYLLTGLFSGIISFISYYLGGMNVVLVGASGAIYGVLLLFAVFFPYSVIFVFGIIPVRAPILIIIYALIELYSQVFGRGGNVAHLTHLSGLAFAYLYCRIRMRINPFEVFRRTL
;
A
#
# COMPACT_ATOMS: atom_id res chain seq x y z
N MET A 1 1.85 -47.82 -8.86
CA MET A 1 1.24 -47.12 -7.70
C MET A 1 2.21 -46.62 -6.61
N LYS A 2 3.56 -46.72 -6.73
CA LYS A 2 4.50 -46.26 -5.67
C LYS A 2 5.20 -44.89 -5.88
N LYS A 3 5.03 -44.23 -7.03
CA LYS A 3 5.68 -42.92 -7.32
C LYS A 3 4.95 -41.70 -6.74
N ASN A 4 3.67 -41.82 -6.37
CA ASN A 4 2.86 -40.67 -5.92
C ASN A 4 2.87 -40.41 -4.41
N CYS A 5 3.42 -41.32 -3.58
CA CYS A 5 3.51 -41.09 -2.14
C CYS A 5 4.66 -40.14 -1.72
N CYS A 6 5.78 -40.12 -2.45
CA CYS A 6 6.92 -39.27 -2.08
C CYS A 6 6.65 -37.77 -2.28
N SER A 7 5.97 -37.39 -3.37
CA SER A 7 5.70 -35.97 -3.67
C SER A 7 4.77 -35.31 -2.65
N VAL A 8 3.79 -36.07 -2.13
CA VAL A 8 2.83 -35.56 -1.15
C VAL A 8 3.46 -35.47 0.24
N HIS A 9 4.29 -36.44 0.64
CA HIS A 9 5.00 -36.41 1.93
C HIS A 9 6.06 -35.30 1.99
N PHE A 10 6.77 -35.02 0.90
CA PHE A 10 7.75 -33.93 0.83
C PHE A 10 7.08 -32.55 0.96
N LEU A 11 5.90 -32.36 0.34
CA LEU A 11 5.10 -31.14 0.47
C LEU A 11 4.58 -30.92 1.90
N ILE A 12 4.16 -32.00 2.58
CA ILE A 12 3.69 -31.92 3.97
C ILE A 12 4.86 -31.60 4.91
N CYS A 13 6.00 -32.31 4.81
CA CYS A 13 7.18 -32.02 5.62
C CYS A 13 7.74 -30.61 5.40
N ASN A 14 7.74 -30.09 4.18
CA ASN A 14 8.27 -28.76 3.86
C ASN A 14 7.34 -27.63 4.34
N ASN A 15 6.02 -27.86 4.39
CA ASN A 15 5.07 -26.91 5.00
C ASN A 15 5.17 -26.87 6.53
N TYR A 16 5.42 -28.00 7.19
CA TYR A 16 5.65 -28.04 8.64
C TYR A 16 7.02 -27.48 9.03
N ALA A 17 8.08 -27.79 8.28
CA ALA A 17 9.42 -27.24 8.49
C ALA A 17 9.46 -25.71 8.28
N LYS A 18 8.75 -25.18 7.27
CA LYS A 18 8.60 -23.72 7.07
C LYS A 18 7.88 -23.03 8.23
N LYS A 19 6.87 -23.66 8.84
CA LYS A 19 6.20 -23.10 10.02
C LYS A 19 7.12 -23.04 11.25
N ILE A 20 7.95 -24.06 11.45
CA ILE A 20 8.87 -24.13 12.60
C ILE A 20 10.08 -23.19 12.42
N PHE A 21 10.62 -23.05 11.20
CA PHE A 21 11.78 -22.20 10.95
C PHE A 21 11.48 -20.69 11.01
N VAL A 22 10.23 -20.29 10.71
CA VAL A 22 9.79 -18.89 10.85
C VAL A 22 9.62 -18.51 12.34
N PHE A 23 9.30 -19.47 13.21
CA PHE A 23 9.14 -19.21 14.65
C PHE A 23 10.47 -19.11 15.41
N ARG A 24 11.53 -19.82 14.95
CA ARG A 24 12.86 -19.80 15.60
C ARG A 24 13.57 -18.43 15.58
N ARG A 25 13.23 -17.54 14.64
CA ARG A 25 13.97 -16.28 14.43
C ARG A 25 13.45 -15.09 15.24
N TYR A 26 12.32 -15.22 15.95
CA TYR A 26 11.66 -14.08 16.60
C TYR A 26 11.75 -14.03 18.13
N LEU A 27 12.13 -15.10 18.84
CA LEU A 27 12.03 -15.12 20.30
C LEU A 27 13.30 -15.51 21.08
N GLY A 28 14.38 -16.00 20.47
CA GLY A 28 15.64 -16.21 21.20
C GLY A 28 15.57 -17.14 22.44
N VAL A 29 14.52 -17.96 22.57
CA VAL A 29 14.35 -18.91 23.68
C VAL A 29 14.42 -20.35 23.15
N SER A 30 15.28 -21.16 23.76
CA SER A 30 15.41 -22.60 23.52
C SER A 30 14.38 -23.35 24.37
N PHE A 31 13.32 -23.89 23.76
CA PHE A 31 12.44 -24.86 24.44
C PHE A 31 12.86 -26.30 24.10
N PRO A 32 12.89 -27.22 25.08
CA PRO A 32 13.16 -28.63 24.83
C PRO A 32 11.84 -29.31 24.47
N PHE A 33 11.56 -29.50 23.19
CA PHE A 33 10.52 -30.43 22.75
C PHE A 33 11.19 -31.56 21.95
N SER A 34 11.23 -32.76 22.53
CA SER A 34 11.69 -33.96 21.87
C SER A 34 10.65 -34.40 20.83
N VAL A 35 11.00 -34.28 19.54
CA VAL A 35 10.16 -34.75 18.44
C VAL A 35 10.51 -36.22 18.19
N GLN A 36 9.94 -37.14 18.98
CA GLN A 36 10.15 -38.59 18.81
C GLN A 36 9.37 -39.20 17.61
N GLY A 37 8.59 -38.39 16.87
CA GLY A 37 7.78 -38.86 15.74
C GLY A 37 8.41 -38.75 14.34
N THR A 38 9.56 -38.10 14.17
CA THR A 38 10.14 -37.81 12.84
C THR A 38 11.15 -38.83 12.32
N HIS A 39 11.58 -39.79 13.15
CA HIS A 39 12.63 -40.72 12.76
C HIS A 39 12.21 -41.73 11.67
N ASN A 40 10.93 -42.14 11.62
CA ASN A 40 10.47 -43.15 10.66
C ASN A 40 10.19 -42.59 9.25
N ALA A 41 9.88 -41.29 9.12
CA ALA A 41 9.65 -40.67 7.82
C ALA A 41 10.95 -40.41 7.04
N CYS A 42 12.07 -40.21 7.75
CA CYS A 42 13.36 -39.85 7.15
C CYS A 42 14.11 -41.06 6.55
N GLN A 43 13.83 -42.29 7.01
CA GLN A 43 14.48 -43.50 6.48
C GLN A 43 14.04 -43.87 5.05
N LEU A 44 12.86 -43.41 4.60
CA LEU A 44 12.36 -43.65 3.24
C LEU A 44 13.02 -42.78 2.16
N CYS A 45 13.81 -41.76 2.54
CA CYS A 45 14.46 -40.82 1.61
C CYS A 45 15.93 -41.16 1.29
N LYS A 46 16.46 -42.33 1.68
CA LYS A 46 17.87 -42.68 1.43
C LYS A 46 18.24 -42.95 -0.04
N ASN A 47 17.27 -43.06 -0.95
CA ASN A 47 17.50 -43.36 -2.37
C ASN A 47 17.11 -42.23 -3.34
N CYS A 48 16.94 -40.99 -2.88
CA CYS A 48 16.73 -39.84 -3.76
C CYS A 48 18.04 -39.05 -3.91
N SER A 49 18.87 -39.44 -4.89
CA SER A 49 19.92 -38.58 -5.42
C SER A 49 19.30 -37.57 -6.39
N ILE A 50 18.59 -36.58 -5.84
CA ILE A 50 18.32 -35.33 -6.56
C ILE A 50 19.49 -34.42 -6.26
N ASP A 51 20.18 -33.94 -7.29
CA ASP A 51 21.25 -32.94 -7.14
C ASP A 51 20.64 -31.67 -6.52
N ASP A 52 20.77 -31.54 -5.21
CA ASP A 52 20.24 -30.42 -4.44
C ASP A 52 20.79 -29.09 -4.97
N ARG A 53 22.02 -29.06 -5.54
CA ARG A 53 22.64 -27.81 -6.00
C ARG A 53 21.86 -27.16 -7.15
N ASP A 54 21.37 -27.94 -8.11
CA ASP A 54 20.60 -27.39 -9.23
C ASP A 54 19.21 -26.93 -8.79
N SER A 55 18.56 -27.66 -7.88
CA SER A 55 17.27 -27.26 -7.30
C SER A 55 17.36 -25.94 -6.53
N TYR A 56 18.40 -25.77 -5.71
CA TYR A 56 18.66 -24.50 -5.00
C TYR A 56 19.03 -23.36 -5.97
N ARG A 57 19.75 -23.64 -7.06
CA ARG A 57 20.12 -22.64 -8.07
C ARG A 57 18.91 -22.13 -8.85
N TYR A 58 18.01 -23.02 -9.29
CA TYR A 58 16.75 -22.66 -9.95
C TYR A 58 15.80 -21.87 -9.03
N ILE A 59 15.68 -22.24 -7.75
CA ILE A 59 14.87 -21.49 -6.76
C ILE A 59 15.44 -20.08 -6.51
N ASN A 60 16.76 -19.93 -6.54
CA ASN A 60 17.42 -18.63 -6.35
C ASN A 60 17.37 -17.74 -7.60
N ASP A 61 17.42 -18.32 -8.80
CA ASP A 61 17.26 -17.58 -10.06
C ASP A 61 15.82 -17.04 -10.23
N MET A 62 14.79 -17.76 -9.75
CA MET A 62 13.40 -17.27 -9.74
C MET A 62 13.13 -16.13 -8.74
N LYS A 63 14.06 -15.81 -7.82
CA LYS A 63 13.88 -14.76 -6.80
C LYS A 63 14.70 -13.50 -7.03
N LYS A 64 15.46 -13.41 -8.13
CA LYS A 64 16.20 -12.19 -8.44
C LYS A 64 15.24 -10.98 -8.53
N PRO A 65 15.58 -9.85 -7.91
CA PRO A 65 14.76 -8.67 -8.02
C PRO A 65 14.83 -8.12 -9.45
N THR A 66 13.67 -7.84 -10.03
CA THR A 66 13.54 -7.06 -11.26
C THR A 66 13.64 -5.57 -10.94
N ILE A 67 13.80 -4.71 -11.96
CA ILE A 67 13.84 -3.25 -11.78
C ILE A 67 12.60 -2.77 -10.99
N LEU A 68 11.43 -3.33 -11.30
CA LEU A 68 10.15 -2.97 -10.67
C LEU A 68 10.02 -3.38 -9.19
N ASN A 69 10.76 -4.37 -8.68
CA ASN A 69 10.68 -4.78 -7.27
C ASN A 69 11.98 -4.58 -6.47
N ARG A 70 13.01 -4.00 -7.11
CA ARG A 70 14.24 -3.60 -6.44
C ARG A 70 14.01 -2.38 -5.55
N ARG A 71 13.72 -2.60 -4.27
CA ARG A 71 13.56 -1.55 -3.25
C ARG A 71 14.84 -0.72 -3.06
N PHE A 72 14.68 0.53 -2.66
CA PHE A 72 15.83 1.36 -2.26
C PHE A 72 16.50 0.77 -1.02
N LYS A 73 17.82 0.66 -1.05
CA LYS A 73 18.63 0.42 0.15
C LYS A 73 18.88 1.79 0.77
N GLU A 74 18.16 2.11 1.84
CA GLU A 74 18.31 3.38 2.52
C GLU A 74 18.73 3.18 3.96
N THR A 75 19.80 3.87 4.35
CA THR A 75 20.39 3.84 5.70
C THR A 75 19.97 5.04 6.54
N ILE A 76 19.51 6.13 5.90
CA ILE A 76 19.20 7.41 6.55
C ILE A 76 17.71 7.68 6.44
N TYR A 77 17.06 7.90 7.59
CA TYR A 77 15.65 8.30 7.67
C TYR A 77 15.49 9.80 7.40
N ARG A 78 14.77 10.17 6.33
CA ARG A 78 14.69 11.55 5.80
C ARG A 78 13.40 12.31 6.15
N ARG A 79 12.44 11.67 6.83
CA ARG A 79 11.16 12.24 7.29
C ARG A 79 10.36 12.93 6.16
N PHE A 80 10.17 12.26 5.03
CA PHE A 80 9.42 12.82 3.90
C PHE A 80 7.95 13.07 4.22
N ALA A 81 7.30 12.26 5.07
CA ALA A 81 5.92 12.51 5.46
C ALA A 81 5.75 13.90 6.08
N ILE A 82 6.64 14.28 7.01
CA ILE A 82 6.64 15.62 7.64
C ILE A 82 6.91 16.73 6.63
N LYS A 83 7.86 16.53 5.71
CA LYS A 83 8.16 17.52 4.67
C LYS A 83 6.98 17.76 3.74
N ILE A 84 6.26 16.69 3.38
CA ILE A 84 5.03 16.79 2.58
C ILE A 84 3.96 17.55 3.35
N ILE A 85 3.80 17.30 4.66
CA ILE A 85 2.86 18.05 5.50
C ILE A 85 3.18 19.54 5.51
N ILE A 86 4.44 19.90 5.78
CA ILE A 86 4.90 21.29 5.80
C ILE A 86 4.65 21.95 4.43
N LEU A 87 4.95 21.25 3.33
CA LEU A 87 4.70 21.75 1.99
C LEU A 87 3.21 22.01 1.73
N ASN A 88 2.33 21.10 2.13
CA ASN A 88 0.89 21.25 1.95
C ASN A 88 0.32 22.41 2.77
N VAL A 89 0.76 22.57 4.02
CA VAL A 89 0.38 23.71 4.86
C VAL A 89 0.87 25.01 4.23
N PHE A 90 2.11 25.05 3.75
CA PHE A 90 2.65 26.21 3.04
C PHE A 90 1.85 26.54 1.78
N VAL A 91 1.60 25.55 0.91
CA VAL A 91 0.81 25.74 -0.31
C VAL A 91 -0.58 26.25 0.03
N PHE A 92 -1.25 25.69 1.05
CA PHE A 92 -2.55 26.16 1.49
C PHE A 92 -2.52 27.64 1.91
N LEU A 93 -1.56 28.04 2.76
CA LEU A 93 -1.41 29.44 3.17
C LEU A 93 -1.15 30.38 1.99
N VAL A 94 -0.33 29.95 1.03
CA VAL A 94 -0.06 30.71 -0.19
C VAL A 94 -1.33 30.82 -1.03
N THR A 95 -2.02 29.72 -1.31
CA THR A 95 -3.18 29.73 -2.20
C THR A 95 -4.43 30.36 -1.59
N ASP A 96 -4.54 30.42 -0.27
CA ASP A 96 -5.72 30.99 0.41
C ASP A 96 -5.54 32.48 0.70
N TYR A 97 -4.32 32.91 1.10
CA TYR A 97 -4.07 34.28 1.57
C TYR A 97 -3.19 35.12 0.66
N LEU A 98 -2.12 34.56 0.09
CA LEU A 98 -1.12 35.36 -0.66
C LEU A 98 -1.41 35.42 -2.16
N TRP A 99 -1.87 34.32 -2.74
CA TRP A 99 -2.12 34.17 -4.17
C TRP A 99 -3.36 33.31 -4.45
N PRO A 100 -4.57 33.85 -4.26
CA PRO A 100 -5.85 33.14 -4.49
C PRO A 100 -5.98 32.52 -5.88
N LYS A 101 -5.49 33.21 -6.91
CA LYS A 101 -5.49 32.68 -8.29
C LYS A 101 -4.61 31.42 -8.43
N GLY A 102 -3.58 31.28 -7.60
CA GLY A 102 -2.71 30.11 -7.54
C GLY A 102 -3.45 28.81 -7.25
N PHE A 103 -4.58 28.87 -6.53
CA PHE A 103 -5.46 27.73 -6.30
C PHE A 103 -5.86 27.05 -7.62
N TYR A 104 -6.37 27.81 -8.59
CA TYR A 104 -6.84 27.27 -9.87
C TYR A 104 -5.70 26.81 -10.80
N TYR A 105 -4.52 27.42 -10.68
CA TYR A 105 -3.35 27.00 -11.45
C TYR A 105 -2.77 25.68 -10.94
N LEU A 106 -2.82 25.44 -9.62
CA LEU A 106 -2.28 24.23 -9.01
C LEU A 106 -3.30 23.10 -8.87
N ALA A 107 -4.60 23.41 -8.73
CA ALA A 107 -5.68 22.43 -8.73
C ALA A 107 -5.83 21.76 -10.10
N MET A 108 -6.37 20.55 -10.13
CA MET A 108 -6.63 19.84 -11.38
C MET A 108 -7.97 20.25 -11.96
N ILE A 109 -7.93 20.96 -13.08
CA ILE A 109 -9.12 21.42 -13.83
C ILE A 109 -9.05 20.80 -15.23
N PRO A 110 -10.00 19.92 -15.61
CA PRO A 110 -9.97 19.22 -16.90
C PRO A 110 -9.80 20.16 -18.10
N SER A 111 -10.47 21.31 -18.08
CA SER A 111 -10.30 22.32 -19.13
C SER A 111 -8.86 22.82 -19.24
N PHE A 112 -8.17 23.09 -18.15
CA PHE A 112 -6.79 23.59 -18.18
C PHE A 112 -5.80 22.49 -18.60
N VAL A 113 -5.99 21.26 -18.11
CA VAL A 113 -5.17 20.12 -18.55
C VAL A 113 -5.23 19.94 -20.07
N ARG A 114 -6.41 20.09 -20.67
CA ARG A 114 -6.57 20.06 -22.15
C ARG A 114 -5.81 21.18 -22.87
N HIS A 115 -5.62 22.33 -22.22
CA HIS A 115 -4.85 23.47 -22.77
C HIS A 115 -3.36 23.40 -22.41
N GLY A 116 -2.84 22.23 -22.00
CA GLY A 116 -1.41 22.01 -21.80
C GLY A 116 -0.91 22.11 -20.36
N TYR A 117 -1.80 22.31 -19.38
CA TYR A 117 -1.45 22.40 -17.96
C TYR A 117 -1.28 21.01 -17.33
N LEU A 118 -0.45 20.15 -17.96
CA LEU A 118 -0.29 18.73 -17.58
C LEU A 118 0.25 18.54 -16.15
N TYR A 119 0.97 19.52 -15.62
CA TYR A 119 1.47 19.50 -14.25
C TYR A 119 0.34 19.43 -13.21
N GLN A 120 -0.88 19.85 -13.57
CA GLN A 120 -2.06 19.76 -12.71
C GLN A 120 -2.44 18.33 -12.35
N LEU A 121 -2.09 17.34 -13.17
CA LEU A 121 -2.25 15.92 -12.86
C LEU A 121 -1.43 15.48 -11.63
N PHE A 122 -0.49 16.32 -11.19
CA PHE A 122 0.38 16.09 -10.04
C PHE A 122 0.22 17.17 -8.96
N SER A 123 0.17 18.46 -9.33
CA SER A 123 0.16 19.56 -8.35
C SER A 123 -1.10 19.61 -7.50
N TYR A 124 -2.22 19.05 -7.99
CA TYR A 124 -3.48 19.02 -7.25
C TYR A 124 -3.35 18.35 -5.87
N MET A 125 -2.41 17.41 -5.74
CA MET A 125 -2.10 16.70 -4.50
C MET A 125 -1.69 17.64 -3.36
N PHE A 126 -1.25 18.85 -3.68
CA PHE A 126 -0.72 19.81 -2.72
C PHE A 126 -1.68 20.96 -2.37
N VAL A 127 -2.79 21.06 -3.10
CA VAL A 127 -3.80 22.12 -2.93
C VAL A 127 -4.97 21.58 -2.12
N HIS A 128 -5.55 22.41 -1.24
CA HIS A 128 -6.68 22.01 -0.41
C HIS A 128 -7.78 23.08 -0.48
N GLY A 129 -9.03 22.64 -0.68
CA GLY A 129 -10.19 23.53 -0.84
C GLY A 129 -10.78 24.09 0.46
N SER A 130 -10.36 23.60 1.62
CA SER A 130 -10.79 24.12 2.92
C SER A 130 -9.84 23.71 4.04
N LEU A 131 -9.90 24.44 5.17
CA LEU A 131 -9.09 24.14 6.35
C LEU A 131 -9.36 22.73 6.90
N ASN A 132 -10.63 22.31 6.99
CA ASN A 132 -10.99 20.97 7.46
C ASN A 132 -10.42 19.89 6.53
N HIS A 133 -10.49 20.11 5.22
CA HIS A 133 -9.93 19.19 4.24
C HIS A 133 -8.41 19.05 4.41
N LEU A 134 -7.70 20.16 4.63
CA LEU A 134 -6.26 20.14 4.94
C LEU A 134 -5.99 19.37 6.24
N ILE A 135 -6.68 19.71 7.33
CA ILE A 135 -6.44 19.12 8.66
C ILE A 135 -6.59 17.60 8.62
N PHE A 136 -7.68 17.07 8.04
CA PHE A 136 -7.89 15.62 8.00
C PHE A 136 -6.87 14.90 7.12
N ASN A 137 -6.45 15.49 6.01
CA ASN A 137 -5.39 14.91 5.17
C ASN A 137 -4.04 14.92 5.90
N MET A 138 -3.66 16.03 6.50
CA MET A 138 -2.37 16.16 7.18
C MET A 138 -2.31 15.33 8.46
N LEU A 139 -3.40 15.24 9.21
CA LEU A 139 -3.51 14.35 10.38
C LEU A 139 -3.37 12.88 9.98
N SER A 140 -4.05 12.46 8.91
CA SER A 140 -3.94 11.10 8.37
C SER A 140 -2.52 10.81 7.91
N LEU A 141 -1.88 11.74 7.19
CA LEU A 141 -0.50 11.59 6.74
C LEU A 141 0.50 11.60 7.90
N LEU A 142 0.25 12.37 8.96
CA LEU A 142 1.08 12.41 10.15
C LEU A 142 1.03 11.07 10.90
N ILE A 143 -0.17 10.54 11.15
CA ILE A 143 -0.35 9.29 11.88
C ILE A 143 0.09 8.11 11.04
N PHE A 144 -0.55 7.88 9.91
CA PHE A 144 -0.35 6.67 9.12
C PHE A 144 0.90 6.77 8.24
N GLY A 145 1.13 7.93 7.62
CA GLY A 145 2.26 8.14 6.73
C GLY A 145 3.60 7.99 7.44
N THR A 146 3.78 8.53 8.65
CA THR A 146 5.04 8.38 9.38
C THR A 146 5.30 6.93 9.81
N MET A 147 4.26 6.17 10.16
CA MET A 147 4.37 4.74 10.50
C MET A 147 4.74 3.90 9.27
N VAL A 148 4.09 4.15 8.13
CA VAL A 148 4.42 3.48 6.87
C VAL A 148 5.84 3.86 6.42
N GLU A 149 6.22 5.15 6.47
CA GLU A 149 7.55 5.62 6.09
C GLU A 149 8.65 4.90 6.88
N LYS A 150 8.49 4.77 8.21
CA LYS A 150 9.42 4.03 9.06
C LYS A 150 9.52 2.54 8.68
N ARG A 151 8.43 1.95 8.17
CA ARG A 151 8.36 0.54 7.80
C ARG A 151 9.01 0.24 6.45
N ILE A 152 8.84 1.10 5.44
CA ILE A 152 9.30 0.84 4.06
C ILE A 152 10.54 1.62 3.66
N GLY A 153 10.94 2.63 4.45
CA GLY A 153 12.03 3.54 4.15
C GLY A 153 11.56 4.83 3.48
N SER A 154 12.28 5.93 3.71
CA SER A 154 11.90 7.28 3.30
C SER A 154 11.77 7.46 1.78
N LYS A 155 12.74 7.01 0.99
CA LYS A 155 12.71 7.09 -0.48
C LYS A 155 11.60 6.24 -1.09
N GLU A 156 11.39 5.04 -0.56
CA GLU A 156 10.32 4.16 -1.05
C GLU A 156 8.96 4.76 -0.72
N PHE A 157 8.79 5.35 0.47
CA PHE A 157 7.59 6.08 0.85
C PHE A 157 7.34 7.30 -0.05
N LEU A 158 8.36 8.11 -0.32
CA LEU A 158 8.21 9.26 -1.22
C LEU A 158 7.79 8.80 -2.62
N LEU A 159 8.47 7.80 -3.18
CA LEU A 159 8.12 7.24 -4.48
C LEU A 159 6.68 6.73 -4.48
N PHE A 160 6.32 5.94 -3.48
CA PHE A 160 4.97 5.39 -3.31
C PHE A 160 3.91 6.49 -3.26
N TYR A 161 4.11 7.49 -2.41
CA TYR A 161 3.17 8.60 -2.19
C TYR A 161 2.95 9.39 -3.49
N LEU A 162 4.04 9.78 -4.16
CA LEU A 162 3.99 10.56 -5.39
C LEU A 162 3.35 9.78 -6.54
N LEU A 163 3.70 8.50 -6.73
CA LEU A 163 3.11 7.67 -7.78
C LEU A 163 1.62 7.40 -7.54
N THR A 164 1.23 7.16 -6.29
CA THR A 164 -0.17 6.90 -5.95
C THR A 164 -1.04 8.12 -6.26
N GLY A 165 -0.60 9.31 -5.84
CA GLY A 165 -1.35 10.53 -6.13
C GLY A 165 -1.34 10.91 -7.62
N LEU A 166 -0.22 10.74 -8.32
CA LEU A 166 -0.17 10.93 -9.78
C LEU A 166 -1.14 10.01 -10.51
N PHE A 167 -1.13 8.72 -10.16
CA PHE A 167 -2.06 7.74 -10.73
C PHE A 167 -3.52 8.13 -10.46
N SER A 168 -3.80 8.56 -9.23
CA SER A 168 -5.15 9.00 -8.86
C SER A 168 -5.60 10.23 -9.64
N GLY A 169 -4.70 11.17 -9.90
CA GLY A 169 -4.96 12.37 -10.70
C GLY A 169 -5.23 12.03 -12.16
N ILE A 170 -4.44 11.11 -12.74
CA ILE A 170 -4.64 10.62 -14.12
C ILE A 170 -5.99 9.94 -14.27
N ILE A 171 -6.35 8.99 -13.38
CA ILE A 171 -7.64 8.28 -13.44
C ILE A 171 -8.81 9.26 -13.29
N SER A 172 -8.68 10.21 -12.37
CA SER A 172 -9.70 11.25 -12.16
C SER A 172 -9.87 12.13 -13.40
N PHE A 173 -8.76 12.61 -14.00
CA PHE A 173 -8.80 13.39 -15.23
C PHE A 173 -9.46 12.63 -16.38
N ILE A 174 -9.08 11.36 -16.61
CA ILE A 174 -9.67 10.53 -17.66
C ILE A 174 -11.17 10.41 -17.44
N SER A 175 -11.61 10.15 -16.20
CA SER A 175 -13.03 10.07 -15.87
C SER A 175 -13.77 11.38 -16.15
N TYR A 176 -13.19 12.53 -15.78
CA TYR A 176 -13.85 13.82 -15.97
C TYR A 176 -13.89 14.22 -17.44
N TYR A 177 -12.80 13.93 -18.16
CA TYR A 177 -12.72 14.16 -19.60
C TYR A 177 -13.78 13.35 -20.36
N LEU A 178 -13.87 12.04 -20.09
CA LEU A 178 -14.86 11.16 -20.72
C LEU A 178 -16.29 11.49 -20.31
N GLY A 179 -16.50 11.94 -19.08
CA GLY A 179 -17.80 12.38 -18.58
C GLY A 179 -18.21 13.79 -19.00
N GLY A 180 -17.38 14.52 -19.73
CA GLY A 180 -17.65 15.93 -20.10
C GLY A 180 -17.75 16.88 -18.90
N MET A 181 -17.18 16.49 -17.75
CA MET A 181 -17.26 17.23 -16.50
C MET A 181 -16.04 18.15 -16.35
N ASN A 182 -16.25 19.37 -15.86
CA ASN A 182 -15.16 20.31 -15.55
C ASN A 182 -15.08 20.59 -14.05
N VAL A 183 -14.91 19.54 -13.26
CA VAL A 183 -14.83 19.63 -11.80
C VAL A 183 -13.40 19.89 -11.36
N VAL A 184 -13.24 20.79 -10.39
CA VAL A 184 -11.95 21.10 -9.78
C VAL A 184 -11.58 20.01 -8.78
N LEU A 185 -10.48 19.29 -9.03
CA LEU A 185 -9.93 18.29 -8.12
C LEU A 185 -8.76 18.87 -7.34
N VAL A 186 -8.79 18.65 -6.02
CA VAL A 186 -7.76 19.09 -5.07
C VAL A 186 -7.62 18.06 -3.96
N GLY A 187 -6.44 18.00 -3.36
CA GLY A 187 -6.19 17.29 -2.12
C GLY A 187 -5.26 16.09 -2.25
N ALA A 188 -4.56 15.81 -1.16
CA ALA A 188 -3.64 14.68 -1.01
C ALA A 188 -4.35 13.32 -0.87
N SER A 189 -5.68 13.30 -0.80
CA SER A 189 -6.46 12.16 -0.33
C SER A 189 -6.26 10.89 -1.16
N GLY A 190 -6.12 10.97 -2.48
CA GLY A 190 -5.80 9.80 -3.33
C GLY A 190 -4.52 9.07 -2.88
N ALA A 191 -3.45 9.82 -2.60
CA ALA A 191 -2.21 9.24 -2.06
C ALA A 191 -2.39 8.71 -0.63
N ILE A 192 -3.16 9.43 0.20
CA ILE A 192 -3.42 9.04 1.59
C ILE A 192 -4.22 7.74 1.67
N TYR A 193 -5.23 7.53 0.82
CA TYR A 193 -5.94 6.25 0.75
C TYR A 193 -5.00 5.10 0.42
N GLY A 194 -4.01 5.32 -0.45
CA GLY A 194 -2.95 4.34 -0.67
C GLY A 194 -2.10 4.09 0.58
N VAL A 195 -1.70 5.15 1.30
CA VAL A 195 -0.97 5.03 2.58
C VAL A 195 -1.77 4.24 3.61
N LEU A 196 -3.08 4.46 3.70
CA LEU A 196 -4.00 3.74 4.57
C LEU A 196 -4.05 2.24 4.25
N LEU A 197 -4.07 1.86 2.96
CA LEU A 197 -3.96 0.46 2.57
C LEU A 197 -2.61 -0.14 3.00
N LEU A 198 -1.50 0.55 2.74
CA LEU A 198 -0.16 0.08 3.17
C LEU A 198 -0.09 -0.07 4.68
N PHE A 199 -0.69 0.85 5.42
CA PHE A 199 -0.79 0.77 6.87
C PHE A 199 -1.51 -0.51 7.29
N ALA A 200 -2.69 -0.81 6.72
CA ALA A 200 -3.43 -2.03 7.02
C ALA A 200 -2.67 -3.31 6.62
N VAL A 201 -1.86 -3.26 5.56
CA VAL A 201 -1.02 -4.40 5.13
C VAL A 201 0.14 -4.65 6.10
N PHE A 202 0.77 -3.59 6.61
CA PHE A 202 1.94 -3.72 7.48
C PHE A 202 1.60 -3.84 8.97
N PHE A 203 0.46 -3.31 9.37
CA PHE A 203 0.00 -3.25 10.76
C PHE A 203 -1.44 -3.80 10.87
N PRO A 204 -1.71 -5.04 10.43
CA PRO A 204 -3.08 -5.55 10.32
C PRO A 204 -3.78 -5.77 11.67
N TYR A 205 -3.02 -5.90 12.75
CA TYR A 205 -3.54 -6.03 14.12
C TYR A 205 -3.70 -4.69 14.84
N SER A 206 -3.28 -3.58 14.23
CA SER A 206 -3.46 -2.25 14.85
C SER A 206 -4.94 -1.89 14.88
N VAL A 207 -5.36 -1.39 16.04
CA VAL A 207 -6.72 -0.88 16.29
C VAL A 207 -6.69 0.64 16.14
N ILE A 208 -7.58 1.16 15.30
CA ILE A 208 -7.77 2.58 15.05
C ILE A 208 -9.10 2.98 15.71
N PHE A 209 -9.08 4.04 16.50
CA PHE A 209 -10.28 4.60 17.12
C PHE A 209 -10.95 5.58 16.15
N VAL A 210 -12.01 5.13 15.49
CA VAL A 210 -12.83 5.97 14.62
C VAL A 210 -13.61 6.95 15.50
N PHE A 211 -13.50 8.24 15.20
CA PHE A 211 -14.03 9.35 16.02
C PHE A 211 -13.59 9.33 17.50
N GLY A 212 -12.49 8.64 17.83
CA GLY A 212 -12.01 8.49 19.21
C GLY A 212 -12.83 7.51 20.07
N ILE A 213 -13.87 6.88 19.52
CA ILE A 213 -14.83 6.06 20.29
C ILE A 213 -14.81 4.61 19.83
N ILE A 214 -14.84 4.35 18.52
CA ILE A 214 -15.09 3.01 17.99
C ILE A 214 -13.75 2.35 17.61
N PRO A 215 -13.28 1.32 18.34
CA PRO A 215 -12.07 0.59 17.99
C PRO A 215 -12.31 -0.32 16.79
N VAL A 216 -11.62 -0.08 15.69
CA VAL A 216 -11.71 -0.89 14.46
C VAL A 216 -10.33 -1.35 14.03
N ARG A 217 -10.18 -2.64 13.69
CA ARG A 217 -8.91 -3.15 13.13
C ARG A 217 -8.63 -2.50 11.78
N ALA A 218 -7.36 -2.22 11.49
CA ALA A 218 -6.98 -1.52 10.26
C ALA A 218 -7.52 -2.18 8.97
N PRO A 219 -7.43 -3.51 8.73
CA PRO A 219 -8.00 -4.12 7.52
C PRO A 219 -9.51 -3.93 7.38
N ILE A 220 -10.25 -4.04 8.49
CA ILE A 220 -11.70 -3.84 8.51
C ILE A 220 -12.03 -2.41 8.10
N LEU A 221 -11.31 -1.44 8.67
CA LEU A 221 -11.52 -0.02 8.36
C LEU A 221 -11.32 0.26 6.87
N ILE A 222 -10.26 -0.29 6.25
CA ILE A 222 -9.99 -0.08 4.83
C ILE A 222 -11.04 -0.73 3.94
N ILE A 223 -11.53 -1.92 4.30
CA ILE A 223 -12.63 -2.56 3.57
C ILE A 223 -13.90 -1.72 3.65
N ILE A 224 -14.26 -1.24 4.85
CA ILE A 224 -15.43 -0.38 5.04
C ILE A 224 -15.30 0.90 4.21
N TYR A 225 -14.15 1.59 4.27
CA TYR A 225 -13.92 2.79 3.47
C TYR A 225 -14.01 2.49 1.98
N ALA A 226 -13.37 1.42 1.48
CA ALA A 226 -13.46 1.05 0.08
C ALA A 226 -14.91 0.79 -0.37
N LEU A 227 -15.73 0.14 0.46
CA LEU A 227 -17.14 -0.12 0.17
C LEU A 227 -17.97 1.17 0.18
N ILE A 228 -17.74 2.07 1.14
CA ILE A 228 -18.42 3.38 1.20
C ILE A 228 -18.08 4.22 -0.03
N GLU A 229 -16.80 4.29 -0.41
CA GLU A 229 -16.35 5.03 -1.60
C GLU A 229 -16.97 4.44 -2.87
N LEU A 230 -16.98 3.10 -2.99
CA LEU A 230 -17.59 2.43 -4.14
C LEU A 230 -19.10 2.66 -4.22
N TYR A 231 -19.80 2.54 -3.08
CA TYR A 231 -21.23 2.82 -3.01
C TYR A 231 -21.51 4.27 -3.41
N SER A 232 -20.76 5.22 -2.87
CA SER A 232 -20.93 6.64 -3.15
C SER A 232 -20.57 6.99 -4.61
N GLN A 233 -19.62 6.28 -5.21
CA GLN A 233 -19.29 6.41 -6.62
C GLN A 233 -20.44 5.97 -7.54
N VAL A 234 -21.16 4.90 -7.17
CA VAL A 234 -22.22 4.30 -8.01
C VAL A 234 -23.58 4.96 -7.77
N PHE A 235 -23.89 5.25 -6.51
CA PHE A 235 -25.24 5.67 -6.09
C PHE A 235 -25.29 7.12 -5.57
N GLY A 236 -24.15 7.79 -5.43
CA GLY A 236 -24.09 9.18 -4.99
C GLY A 236 -24.87 10.12 -5.92
N ARG A 237 -25.67 11.00 -5.32
CA ARG A 237 -26.33 12.11 -6.03
C ARG A 237 -25.60 13.39 -5.65
N GLY A 238 -24.76 13.92 -6.54
CA GLY A 238 -24.12 15.23 -6.35
C GLY A 238 -22.58 15.29 -6.33
N GLY A 239 -21.90 14.43 -7.11
CA GLY A 239 -20.44 14.53 -7.31
C GLY A 239 -19.71 13.23 -7.05
N ASN A 240 -19.96 12.22 -7.90
CA ASN A 240 -19.34 10.88 -7.91
C ASN A 240 -17.87 10.91 -8.33
N VAL A 241 -17.09 11.84 -7.78
CA VAL A 241 -15.96 12.42 -8.50
C VAL A 241 -14.71 12.41 -7.62
N ALA A 242 -14.84 12.74 -6.33
CA ALA A 242 -13.78 12.54 -5.34
C ALA A 242 -13.61 11.06 -4.95
N HIS A 243 -14.69 10.28 -5.01
CA HIS A 243 -14.68 8.86 -4.60
C HIS A 243 -13.82 8.01 -5.52
N LEU A 244 -13.86 8.26 -6.84
CA LEU A 244 -13.00 7.58 -7.80
C LEU A 244 -11.51 7.86 -7.53
N THR A 245 -11.16 9.08 -7.13
CA THR A 245 -9.79 9.43 -6.75
C THR A 245 -9.33 8.56 -5.58
N HIS A 246 -10.16 8.39 -4.54
CA HIS A 246 -9.84 7.53 -3.39
C HIS A 246 -9.71 6.05 -3.77
N LEU A 247 -10.66 5.52 -4.56
CA LEU A 247 -10.65 4.14 -5.05
C LEU A 247 -9.42 3.85 -5.92
N SER A 248 -9.04 4.80 -6.78
CA SER A 248 -7.85 4.66 -7.63
C SER A 248 -6.55 4.64 -6.80
N GLY A 249 -6.50 5.40 -5.70
CA GLY A 249 -5.40 5.36 -4.73
C GLY A 249 -5.27 4.00 -4.04
N LEU A 250 -6.40 3.42 -3.59
CA LEU A 250 -6.43 2.07 -3.03
C LEU A 250 -6.00 1.03 -4.06
N ALA A 251 -6.52 1.11 -5.30
CA ALA A 251 -6.19 0.19 -6.37
C ALA A 251 -4.69 0.25 -6.73
N PHE A 252 -4.13 1.44 -6.89
CA PHE A 252 -2.70 1.60 -7.15
C PHE A 252 -1.85 1.07 -6.00
N ALA A 253 -2.23 1.34 -4.76
CA ALA A 253 -1.51 0.82 -3.61
C ALA A 253 -1.54 -0.71 -3.53
N TYR A 254 -2.66 -1.34 -3.89
CA TYR A 254 -2.76 -2.79 -4.00
C TYR A 254 -1.79 -3.33 -5.07
N LEU A 255 -1.76 -2.71 -6.25
CA LEU A 255 -0.82 -3.07 -7.32
C LEU A 255 0.63 -2.86 -6.89
N TYR A 256 0.93 -1.77 -6.19
CA TYR A 256 2.26 -1.49 -5.65
C TYR A 256 2.70 -2.57 -4.66
N CYS A 257 1.82 -2.99 -3.74
CA CYS A 257 2.10 -4.11 -2.83
C CYS A 257 2.40 -5.39 -3.61
N ARG A 258 1.59 -5.72 -4.62
CA ARG A 258 1.73 -6.96 -5.41
C ARG A 258 2.99 -6.99 -6.25
N ILE A 259 3.25 -5.92 -7.00
CA ILE A 259 4.33 -5.87 -8.01
C ILE A 259 5.63 -5.48 -7.35
N ARG A 260 5.65 -4.36 -6.64
CA ARG A 260 6.87 -3.79 -6.08
C ARG A 260 7.28 -4.44 -4.77
N MET A 261 6.34 -4.62 -3.84
CA MET A 261 6.67 -5.20 -2.52
C MET A 261 6.59 -6.72 -2.49
N ARG A 262 6.01 -7.37 -3.52
CA ARG A 262 5.73 -8.82 -3.56
C ARG A 262 4.92 -9.32 -2.35
N ILE A 263 4.03 -8.47 -1.83
CA ILE A 263 3.08 -8.79 -0.75
C ILE A 263 1.69 -8.89 -1.37
N ASN A 264 0.88 -9.87 -0.96
CA ASN A 264 -0.51 -9.97 -1.34
C ASN A 264 -1.41 -9.42 -0.21
N PRO A 265 -1.99 -8.21 -0.35
CA PRO A 265 -2.84 -7.62 0.69
C PRO A 265 -4.03 -8.51 1.07
N PHE A 266 -4.64 -9.19 0.09
CA PHE A 266 -5.78 -10.08 0.34
C PHE A 266 -5.41 -11.23 1.29
N GLU A 267 -4.23 -11.83 1.10
CA GLU A 267 -3.78 -12.92 1.96
C GLU A 267 -3.43 -12.44 3.37
N VAL A 268 -2.96 -11.20 3.51
CA VAL A 268 -2.76 -10.57 4.83
C VAL A 268 -4.10 -10.38 5.52
N PHE A 269 -5.09 -9.82 4.82
CA PHE A 269 -6.41 -9.53 5.40
C PHE A 269 -7.14 -10.83 5.77
N ARG A 270 -7.11 -11.83 4.88
CA ARG A 270 -7.71 -13.16 5.13
C ARG A 270 -7.17 -13.86 6.39
N ARG A 271 -5.93 -13.59 6.77
CA ARG A 271 -5.29 -14.19 7.96
C ARG A 271 -5.52 -13.40 9.25
N THR A 272 -6.04 -12.17 9.16
CA THR A 272 -6.06 -11.20 10.26
C THR A 272 -7.46 -10.74 10.65
N LEU A 273 -8.42 -10.90 9.73
CA LEU A 273 -9.86 -10.84 9.99
C LEU A 273 -10.28 -12.10 10.75
#